data_AF-A0A0B4E7V6-F1
#
_entry.id   AF-A0A0B4E7V6-F1
#
_cell.length_a   1.000
_cell.length_b   1.000
_cell.length_c   1.000
_cell.angle_alpha   90.00
_cell.angle_beta   90.00
_cell.angle_gamma   90.00
#
_symmetry.space_group_name_H-M   'P 1'
#
loop_
_entity.id
_entity.type
_entity.pdbx_description
1 polymer ?
#
loop_
_entity_poly.entity_id
_entity_poly.type
_entity_poly.pdbx_seq_one_letter_code
_entity_poly.pdbx_strand_id
1 'polypeptide(L)'
;MTAKEAMELLESLIQTKKLIKIVLSDKEADAEWDKVLIRPVKIKEQDFMQFEKFKNNKSYHFNMEAACLYEEISISVKQFKQAYIHAEGKDYHLSRNG
;
A
#
# COMPACT_ATOMS: atom_id res chain seq x y z
N MET A 1 -1.73 -8.80 14.34
CA MET A 1 -0.81 -9.22 13.26
C MET A 1 0.50 -8.49 13.46
N THR A 2 1.62 -9.21 13.48
CA THR A 2 2.96 -8.64 13.55
C THR A 2 3.34 -8.01 12.20
N ALA A 3 4.41 -7.21 12.17
CA ALA A 3 4.92 -6.66 10.90
C ALA A 3 5.30 -7.75 9.90
N LYS A 4 5.89 -8.86 10.37
CA LYS A 4 6.28 -9.99 9.53
C LYS A 4 5.07 -10.66 8.87
N GLU A 5 4.06 -11.02 9.66
CA GLU A 5 2.82 -11.63 9.17
C GLU A 5 2.10 -10.73 8.15
N ALA A 6 2.16 -9.41 8.35
CA ALA A 6 1.55 -8.46 7.42
C ALA A 6 2.26 -8.42 6.07
N MET A 7 3.57 -8.56 6.06
CA MET A 7 4.34 -8.62 4.83
C MET A 7 4.14 -9.94 4.09
N GLU A 8 4.12 -11.08 4.81
CA GLU A 8 3.81 -12.40 4.22
C GLU A 8 2.40 -12.43 3.61
N LEU A 9 1.41 -11.84 4.30
CA LEU A 9 0.06 -11.68 3.76
C LEU A 9 0.09 -10.88 2.46
N LEU A 10 0.79 -9.75 2.45
CA LEU A 10 0.83 -8.87 1.29
C LEU A 10 1.50 -9.55 0.09
N GLU A 11 2.63 -10.22 0.29
CA GLU A 11 3.30 -11.02 -0.75
C GLU A 11 2.36 -12.06 -1.34
N SER A 12 1.66 -12.81 -0.48
CA SER A 12 0.70 -13.82 -0.91
C SER A 12 -0.40 -13.22 -1.78
N LEU A 13 -0.97 -12.08 -1.38
CA LEU A 13 -2.03 -11.40 -2.12
C LEU A 13 -1.56 -10.89 -3.48
N ILE A 14 -0.31 -10.42 -3.60
CA ILE A 14 0.26 -9.96 -4.87
C ILE A 14 0.56 -11.14 -5.79
N GLN A 15 1.23 -12.18 -5.29
CA GLN A 15 1.59 -13.37 -6.07
C GLN A 15 0.36 -14.12 -6.59
N THR A 16 -0.69 -14.20 -5.76
CA THR A 16 -1.95 -14.83 -6.15
C THR A 16 -2.88 -13.90 -6.94
N LYS A 17 -2.46 -12.67 -7.23
CA LYS A 17 -3.24 -11.63 -7.93
C LYS A 17 -4.60 -11.32 -7.27
N LYS A 18 -4.69 -11.50 -5.95
CA LYS A 18 -5.90 -11.23 -5.15
C LYS A 18 -5.92 -9.84 -4.53
N LEU A 19 -4.80 -9.12 -4.55
CA LEU A 19 -4.75 -7.74 -4.06
C LEU A 19 -5.57 -6.82 -4.98
N ILE A 20 -6.51 -6.07 -4.42
CA ILE A 20 -7.26 -5.05 -5.17
C ILE A 20 -6.67 -3.66 -4.91
N LYS A 21 -6.45 -3.30 -3.63
CA LYS A 21 -5.77 -2.06 -3.25
C LYS A 21 -5.31 -2.07 -1.80
N ILE A 22 -4.39 -1.19 -1.48
CA ILE A 22 -3.96 -0.82 -0.13
C ILE A 22 -4.23 0.67 0.04
N VAL A 23 -4.76 1.06 1.19
CA VAL A 23 -4.91 2.46 1.58
C VAL A 23 -4.17 2.67 2.89
N LEU A 24 -3.15 3.51 2.85
CA LEU A 24 -2.42 3.97 4.03
C LEU A 24 -2.97 5.33 4.43
N SER A 25 -3.37 5.46 5.69
CA SER A 25 -4.03 6.65 6.24
C SER A 25 -3.70 6.82 7.72
N ASP A 26 -4.25 7.87 8.33
CA ASP A 26 -3.95 8.24 9.72
C ASP A 26 -2.44 8.48 9.88
N LYS A 27 -1.98 9.58 9.28
CA LYS A 27 -0.56 9.88 9.13
C LYS A 27 0.11 10.20 10.46
N GLU A 28 1.40 9.93 10.53
CA GLU A 28 2.25 10.46 11.61
C GLU A 28 2.41 11.98 11.49
N ALA A 29 2.80 12.63 12.59
CA ALA A 29 2.90 14.09 12.65
C ALA A 29 3.92 14.68 11.66
N ASP A 30 4.99 13.92 11.36
CA ASP A 30 6.08 14.25 10.45
C ASP A 30 5.89 13.69 9.04
N ALA A 31 4.78 12.99 8.78
CA ALA A 31 4.51 12.41 7.47
C ALA A 31 4.23 13.48 6.42
N GLU A 32 4.90 13.32 5.27
CA GLU A 32 4.77 14.26 4.15
C GLU A 32 3.40 14.19 3.47
N TRP A 33 2.83 12.99 3.40
CA TRP A 33 1.65 12.66 2.62
C TRP A 33 0.43 12.45 3.52
N ASP A 34 -0.73 12.93 3.08
CA ASP A 34 -2.00 12.81 3.82
C ASP A 34 -2.61 11.41 3.71
N LYS A 35 -2.37 10.75 2.57
CA LYS A 35 -2.82 9.40 2.26
C LYS A 35 -1.96 8.82 1.14
N VAL A 36 -1.80 7.51 1.13
CA VAL A 36 -1.22 6.77 0.00
C VAL A 36 -2.17 5.63 -0.38
N LEU A 37 -2.49 5.52 -1.66
CA LEU A 37 -3.21 4.39 -2.24
C LEU A 37 -2.25 3.61 -3.13
N ILE A 38 -2.27 2.28 -3.00
CA ILE A 38 -1.41 1.39 -3.76
C ILE A 38 -2.31 0.34 -4.41
N ARG A 39 -2.17 0.10 -5.71
CA ARG A 39 -2.96 -0.92 -6.42
C ARG A 39 -2.18 -1.56 -7.56
N PRO A 40 -2.41 -2.84 -7.87
CA PRO A 40 -1.90 -3.42 -9.09
C PRO A 40 -2.54 -2.72 -10.31
N VAL A 41 -1.74 -2.50 -11.35
CA VAL A 41 -2.17 -1.97 -12.64
C VAL A 41 -1.48 -2.72 -13.76
N LYS A 42 -2.22 -3.06 -14.83
CA LYS A 42 -1.63 -3.64 -16.03
C LYS A 42 -1.44 -2.56 -17.07
N ILE A 43 -0.20 -2.36 -17.53
CA ILE A 43 0.12 -1.39 -18.57
C ILE A 43 0.68 -2.15 -19.75
N LYS A 44 -0.06 -2.13 -20.86
CA LYS A 44 0.14 -3.03 -22.01
C LYS A 44 0.04 -4.48 -21.54
N GLU A 45 1.16 -5.16 -21.37
CA GLU A 45 1.25 -6.57 -20.99
C GLU A 45 2.07 -6.81 -19.71
N GLN A 46 2.60 -5.75 -19.10
CA GLN A 46 3.41 -5.84 -17.88
C GLN A 46 2.58 -5.42 -16.66
N ASP A 47 2.71 -6.20 -15.59
CA ASP A 47 2.08 -5.94 -14.29
C ASP A 47 2.94 -4.95 -13.49
N PHE A 48 2.32 -3.86 -13.03
CA PHE A 48 2.93 -2.84 -12.19
C PHE A 48 2.13 -2.63 -10.91
N MET A 49 2.73 -1.93 -9.96
CA MET A 49 2.06 -1.35 -8.81
C MET A 49 1.99 0.16 -8.98
N GLN A 50 0.78 0.70 -9.01
CA GLN A 50 0.52 2.12 -9.02
C GLN A 50 0.41 2.65 -7.59
N PHE A 51 1.14 3.72 -7.33
CA PHE A 51 1.07 4.50 -6.10
C PHE A 51 0.41 5.83 -6.40
N GLU A 52 -0.59 6.18 -5.61
CA GLU A 52 -1.25 7.49 -5.63
C GLU A 52 -1.03 8.13 -4.25
N LYS A 53 -0.18 9.17 -4.20
CA LYS A 53 0.12 9.92 -2.98
C LYS A 53 -0.68 11.21 -2.96
N PHE A 54 -1.32 11.51 -1.84
CA PHE A 54 -2.22 12.65 -1.68
C PHE A 54 -1.60 13.67 -0.73
N LYS A 55 -1.63 14.95 -1.11
CA LYS A 55 -1.18 16.07 -0.28
C LYS A 55 -1.92 17.35 -0.65
N ASN A 56 -2.50 18.06 0.30
CA ASN A 56 -3.14 19.37 0.07
C ASN A 56 -4.14 19.37 -1.12
N ASN A 57 -5.04 18.38 -1.17
CA ASN A 57 -6.00 18.16 -2.25
C ASN A 57 -5.40 17.93 -3.65
N LYS A 58 -4.10 17.64 -3.73
CA LYS A 58 -3.41 17.20 -4.96
C LYS A 58 -3.09 15.71 -4.86
N SER A 59 -3.14 15.04 -6.01
CA SER A 59 -2.76 13.64 -6.17
C SER A 59 -1.56 13.51 -7.09
N TYR A 60 -0.59 12.71 -6.68
CA TYR A 60 0.64 12.41 -7.42
C TYR A 60 0.68 10.92 -7.65
N HIS A 61 0.87 10.48 -8.90
CA HIS A 61 0.89 9.05 -9.22
C HIS A 61 2.16 8.62 -9.94
N PHE A 62 2.66 7.44 -9.59
CA PHE A 62 3.74 6.78 -10.28
C PHE A 62 3.50 5.27 -10.29
N ASN A 63 4.10 4.60 -11.27
CA ASN A 63 4.02 3.14 -11.40
C ASN A 63 5.42 2.58 -11.18
N MET A 64 5.51 1.48 -10.45
CA MET A 64 6.76 0.75 -10.25
C MET A 64 6.55 -0.75 -10.38
N GLU A 65 7.62 -1.47 -10.65
CA GLU A 65 7.59 -2.93 -10.69
C GLU A 65 7.39 -3.50 -9.29
N ALA A 66 6.81 -4.70 -9.20
CA ALA A 66 6.56 -5.37 -7.93
C ALA A 66 7.85 -5.61 -7.12
N ALA A 67 9.02 -5.70 -7.78
CA ALA A 67 10.32 -5.83 -7.13
C ALA A 67 10.68 -4.64 -6.23
N CYS A 68 10.27 -3.41 -6.59
CA CYS A 68 10.51 -2.19 -5.81
C CYS A 68 9.45 -1.94 -4.72
N LEU A 69 8.37 -2.71 -4.73
CA LEU A 69 7.20 -2.49 -3.89
C LEU A 69 7.53 -2.58 -2.39
N TYR A 70 8.41 -3.52 -2.03
CA TYR A 70 8.72 -3.81 -0.64
C TYR A 70 9.36 -2.63 0.09
N GLU A 71 10.36 -2.02 -0.55
CA GLU A 71 11.07 -0.87 0.00
C GLU A 71 10.11 0.32 0.15
N GLU A 72 9.35 0.63 -0.91
CA GLU A 72 8.41 1.75 -0.90
C GLU A 72 7.27 1.57 0.13
N ILE A 73 6.75 0.36 0.27
CA ILE A 73 5.75 0.05 1.31
C ILE A 73 6.37 0.15 2.69
N SER A 74 7.57 -0.37 2.91
CA SER A 74 8.24 -0.32 4.22
C SER A 74 8.48 1.12 4.70
N ILE A 75 8.78 2.03 3.77
CA ILE A 75 8.91 3.47 4.03
C ILE A 75 7.53 4.07 4.29
N SER A 76 6.55 3.79 3.42
CA SER A 76 5.21 4.36 3.52
C SER A 76 4.51 3.95 4.81
N VAL A 77 4.56 2.68 5.22
CA VAL A 77 3.90 2.20 6.46
C VAL A 77 4.52 2.74 7.75
N LYS A 78 5.66 3.41 7.69
CA LYS A 78 6.21 4.16 8.85
C LYS A 78 5.59 5.55 8.98
N GLN A 79 5.06 6.10 7.89
CA GLN A 79 4.42 7.41 7.85
C GLN A 79 2.93 7.35 8.22
N PHE A 80 2.36 6.15 8.38
CA PHE A 80 0.93 5.95 8.60
C PHE A 80 0.67 4.94 9.72
N LYS A 81 -0.31 5.23 10.56
CA LYS A 81 -0.78 4.37 11.66
C LYS A 81 -1.74 3.30 11.19
N GLN A 82 -2.42 3.54 10.07
CA GLN A 82 -3.43 2.64 9.54
C GLN A 82 -3.13 2.18 8.12
N ALA A 83 -3.36 0.90 7.87
CA ALA A 83 -3.35 0.29 6.54
C ALA A 83 -4.63 -0.54 6.34
N TYR A 84 -5.37 -0.24 5.28
CA TYR A 84 -6.51 -1.02 4.82
C TYR A 84 -6.11 -1.78 3.57
N ILE A 85 -6.13 -3.11 3.62
CA ILE A 85 -5.83 -3.96 2.48
C ILE A 85 -7.14 -4.57 2.00
N HIS A 86 -7.55 -4.20 0.79
CA HIS A 86 -8.71 -4.77 0.12
C HIS A 86 -8.23 -5.87 -0.83
N ALA A 87 -8.74 -7.07 -0.64
CA ALA A 87 -8.41 -8.23 -1.44
C ALA A 87 -9.67 -9.00 -1.83
N GLU A 88 -9.55 -9.85 -2.85
CA GLU A 88 -10.66 -10.69 -3.28
C GLU A 88 -11.20 -11.53 -2.13
N GLY A 89 -12.47 -11.31 -1.79
CA GLY A 89 -13.20 -12.05 -0.77
C GLY A 89 -12.85 -11.71 0.68
N LYS A 90 -11.88 -10.83 0.95
CA LYS A 90 -11.53 -10.44 2.33
C LYS A 90 -10.81 -9.10 2.42
N ASP A 91 -11.19 -8.34 3.43
CA ASP A 91 -10.53 -7.10 3.82
C ASP A 91 -9.73 -7.27 5.10
N TYR A 92 -8.63 -6.54 5.18
CA TYR A 92 -7.76 -6.49 6.34
C TYR A 92 -7.61 -5.05 6.80
N HIS A 93 -7.87 -4.81 8.08
CA HIS A 93 -7.64 -3.53 8.73
C HIS A 93 -6.48 -3.68 9.72
N LEU A 94 -5.42 -2.92 9.51
CA LEU A 94 -4.24 -2.90 10.36
C LEU A 94 -4.09 -1.51 10.95
N SER A 95 -4.02 -1.45 12.27
CA SER A 95 -3.75 -0.24 13.02
C SER A 95 -2.60 -0.48 13.98
N ARG A 96 -1.72 0.51 14.08
CA ARG A 96 -0.77 0.62 15.18
C ARG A 96 -1.37 1.57 16.19
N ASN A 97 -1.62 1.07 17.40
CA ASN A 97 -1.90 1.96 18.52
C ASN A 97 -0.57 2.59 18.95
N GLY A 98 -0.55 3.93 18.97
CA GLY A 98 0.57 4.69 19.53
C GLY A 98 0.69 4.53 21.02
#